data_AF-A0A382Q323-F1
#
_entry.id   AF-A0A382Q323-F1
#
_cell.length_a   1.000
_cell.length_b   1.000
_cell.length_c   1.000
_cell.angle_alpha   90.00
_cell.angle_beta   90.00
_cell.angle_gamma   90.00
#
_symmetry.space_group_name_H-M   'P 1'
#
loop_
_entity.id
_entity.type
_entity.pdbx_description
1 polymer ?
#
loop_
_entity_poly.entity_id
_entity_poly.type
_entity_poly.pdbx_seq_one_letter_code
_entity_poly.pdbx_strand_id
1 'polypeptide(L)'
;MQNSDNKTLSTSDRRRLAVKGSTNSTRQKLLFIIIGGALLIIAAILAAGYIVAFVMPPREVIVKVNDTNYSRGDLIKVLRVRQEGAKFFGMDFEASKEIFEALQLFIEDEILTQVAAKWNITVTEDEISRQIESLFIIGDTDFEIEIFRRDFDERYRDYLNQIRLTENEHREVTRRSI
;
A
#
# COMPACT_ATOMS: atom_id res chain seq x y z
N MET A 1 0.58 67.01 80.21
CA MET A 1 0.41 67.40 78.79
C MET A 1 0.68 66.16 77.95
N GLN A 2 -0.38 65.54 77.43
CA GLN A 2 -0.33 64.39 76.52
C GLN A 2 -0.21 64.93 75.10
N ASN A 3 0.63 64.33 74.25
CA ASN A 3 0.46 64.43 72.81
C ASN A 3 0.62 63.04 72.18
N SER A 4 -0.40 62.66 71.43
CA SER A 4 -0.66 61.34 70.86
C SER A 4 -0.39 61.37 69.37
N ASP A 5 0.69 60.74 68.91
CA ASP A 5 0.98 60.54 67.50
C ASP A 5 0.42 59.20 67.03
N ASN A 6 -0.83 59.23 66.56
CA ASN A 6 -1.47 58.13 65.85
C ASN A 6 -1.11 58.21 64.35
N LYS A 7 -0.16 57.37 63.90
CA LYS A 7 0.12 57.21 62.46
C LYS A 7 -0.90 56.29 61.81
N THR A 8 -1.81 56.89 61.07
CA THR A 8 -2.80 56.25 60.21
C THR A 8 -2.14 55.53 59.02
N LEU A 9 -2.53 54.28 58.83
CA LEU A 9 -2.14 53.43 57.69
C LEU A 9 -2.69 54.00 56.38
N SER A 10 -1.79 54.36 55.46
CA SER A 10 -2.12 54.85 54.12
C SER A 10 -2.86 53.78 53.31
N THR A 11 -4.15 54.00 53.10
CA THR A 11 -5.08 53.12 52.37
C THR A 11 -5.06 53.35 50.85
N SER A 12 -3.95 53.88 50.30
CA SER A 12 -3.88 54.33 48.91
C SER A 12 -3.24 53.33 47.94
N ASP A 13 -2.69 52.21 48.43
CA ASP A 13 -1.91 51.29 47.58
C ASP A 13 -2.72 50.16 46.94
N ARG A 14 -3.92 49.86 47.45
CA ARG A 14 -4.75 48.74 46.93
C ARG A 14 -5.42 49.03 45.59
N ARG A 15 -5.62 50.30 45.21
CA ARG A 15 -6.26 50.67 43.93
C ARG A 15 -5.33 50.54 42.71
N ARG A 16 -4.01 50.54 42.90
CA ARG A 16 -3.05 50.41 41.80
C ARG A 16 -2.81 48.96 41.36
N LEU A 17 -3.16 47.98 42.18
CA LEU A 17 -3.02 46.55 41.85
C LEU A 17 -4.21 45.99 41.05
N ALA A 18 -5.37 46.66 41.05
CA ALA A 18 -6.58 46.20 40.35
C ALA A 18 -6.62 46.54 38.85
N VAL A 19 -5.75 47.44 38.36
CA VAL A 19 -5.78 47.94 36.98
C VAL A 19 -4.91 47.13 36.01
N LYS A 20 -4.07 46.22 36.52
CA LYS A 20 -3.10 45.47 35.69
C LYS A 20 -3.56 44.06 35.26
N GLY A 21 -4.81 43.69 35.53
CA GLY A 21 -5.28 42.30 35.46
C GLY A 21 -6.17 41.89 34.29
N SER A 22 -6.73 42.79 33.48
CA SER A 22 -7.87 42.42 32.60
C SER A 22 -7.64 42.41 31.08
N THR A 23 -6.41 42.54 30.56
CA THR A 23 -6.19 42.71 29.11
C THR A 23 -5.52 41.55 28.36
N ASN A 24 -5.20 40.43 29.03
CA ASN A 24 -4.43 39.34 28.42
C ASN A 24 -5.25 38.13 27.90
N SER A 25 -6.52 37.98 28.29
CA SER A 25 -7.29 36.78 27.92
C SER A 25 -7.63 36.72 26.42
N THR A 26 -7.85 37.86 25.78
CA THR A 26 -8.15 37.94 24.34
C THR A 26 -6.93 37.58 23.48
N ARG A 27 -5.73 38.02 23.90
CA ARG A 27 -4.47 37.70 23.21
C ARG A 27 -4.10 36.23 23.38
N GLN A 28 -4.33 35.64 24.55
CA GLN A 28 -4.13 34.21 24.79
C GLN A 28 -5.10 33.37 23.96
N LYS A 29 -6.39 33.73 23.88
CA LYS A 29 -7.36 33.06 23.00
C LYS A 29 -6.93 33.13 21.53
N LEU A 30 -6.43 34.28 21.07
CA LEU A 30 -5.91 34.44 19.72
C LEU A 30 -4.70 33.52 19.46
N LEU A 31 -3.76 33.43 20.41
CA LEU A 31 -2.61 32.54 20.33
C LEU A 31 -3.02 31.06 20.26
N PHE A 32 -3.98 30.62 21.06
CA PHE A 32 -4.51 29.26 20.99
C PHE A 32 -5.18 28.95 19.64
N ILE A 33 -5.92 29.91 19.08
CA ILE A 33 -6.52 29.77 17.75
C ILE A 33 -5.43 29.65 16.67
N ILE A 34 -4.38 30.47 16.75
CA ILE A 34 -3.26 30.43 15.79
C ILE A 34 -2.51 29.11 15.88
N ILE A 35 -2.16 28.67 17.10
CA ILE A 35 -1.43 27.41 17.32
C ILE A 35 -2.29 26.21 16.91
N GLY A 36 -3.58 26.20 17.30
CA GLY A 36 -4.52 25.16 16.90
C GLY A 36 -4.72 25.10 15.39
N GLY A 37 -4.84 26.26 14.75
CA GLY A 37 -4.91 26.37 13.28
C GLY A 37 -3.65 25.85 12.60
N ALA A 38 -2.46 26.22 13.10
CA ALA A 38 -1.19 25.73 12.56
C ALA A 38 -1.07 24.20 12.69
N LEU A 39 -1.44 23.63 13.83
CA LEU A 39 -1.44 22.18 14.03
C LEU A 39 -2.43 21.46 13.09
N LEU A 40 -3.62 22.03 12.88
CA LEU A 40 -4.59 21.48 11.93
C LEU A 40 -4.06 21.50 10.49
N ILE A 41 -3.40 22.58 10.08
CA ILE A 41 -2.78 22.67 8.75
C ILE A 41 -1.69 21.60 8.59
N ILE A 42 -0.82 21.45 9.59
CA ILE A 42 0.23 20.41 9.57
C ILE A 42 -0.40 19.01 9.47
N ALA A 43 -1.41 18.72 10.29
CA ALA A 43 -2.11 17.44 10.24
C ALA A 43 -2.77 17.19 8.87
N ALA A 44 -3.37 18.22 8.26
CA ALA A 44 -3.96 18.13 6.93
C ALA A 44 -2.91 17.84 5.85
N ILE A 45 -1.74 18.48 5.89
CA ILE A 45 -0.63 18.22 4.95
C ILE A 45 -0.15 16.77 5.08
N LEU A 46 0.06 16.29 6.31
CA LEU A 46 0.48 14.91 6.56
C LEU A 46 -0.56 13.89 6.08
N ALA A 47 -1.83 14.12 6.38
CA ALA A 47 -2.92 13.25 5.92
C ALA A 47 -3.02 13.23 4.39
N ALA A 48 -2.93 14.39 3.73
CA ALA A 48 -2.93 14.48 2.27
C ALA A 48 -1.73 13.74 1.66
N GLY A 49 -0.53 13.92 2.24
CA GLY A 49 0.68 13.22 1.82
C GLY A 49 0.54 11.70 1.96
N TYR A 50 -0.02 11.22 3.07
CA TYR A 50 -0.29 9.79 3.28
C TYR A 50 -1.26 9.24 2.24
N ILE A 51 -2.36 9.96 1.97
CA ILE A 51 -3.35 9.55 0.98
C ILE A 51 -2.71 9.46 -0.41
N VAL A 52 -1.96 10.47 -0.83
CA VAL A 52 -1.30 10.49 -2.16
C VAL A 52 -0.22 9.41 -2.26
N ALA A 53 0.57 9.16 -1.21
CA ALA A 53 1.67 8.21 -1.28
C ALA A 53 1.23 6.74 -1.15
N PHE A 54 0.24 6.45 -0.31
CA PHE A 54 -0.08 5.07 0.09
C PHE A 54 -1.48 4.61 -0.32
N VAL A 55 -2.46 5.52 -0.41
CA VAL A 55 -3.85 5.16 -0.75
C VAL A 55 -4.12 5.32 -2.24
N MET A 56 -3.64 6.42 -2.84
CA MET A 56 -3.74 6.73 -4.27
C MET A 56 -2.35 7.07 -4.84
N PRO A 57 -1.38 6.13 -4.79
CA PRO A 57 -0.09 6.34 -5.42
C PRO A 57 -0.28 6.67 -6.91
N PRO A 58 0.42 7.68 -7.46
CA PRO A 58 0.36 8.00 -8.87
C PRO A 58 0.67 6.75 -9.71
N ARG A 59 -0.32 6.29 -10.49
CA ARG A 59 -0.14 5.19 -11.43
C ARG A 59 0.56 5.74 -12.66
N GLU A 60 1.88 5.89 -12.58
CA GLU A 60 2.68 6.11 -13.78
C GLU A 60 2.55 4.87 -14.68
N VAL A 61 2.10 5.11 -15.90
CA VAL A 61 1.97 4.07 -16.93
C VAL A 61 3.37 3.68 -17.35
N ILE A 62 3.74 2.43 -17.10
CA ILE A 62 5.05 1.90 -17.50
C ILE A 62 4.98 1.34 -18.92
N VAL A 63 3.84 0.76 -19.29
CA VAL A 63 3.58 0.23 -20.63
C VAL A 63 2.15 0.57 -21.02
N LYS A 64 2.00 1.12 -22.23
CA LYS A 64 0.71 1.34 -22.88
C LYS A 64 0.70 0.54 -24.18
N VAL A 65 -0.26 -0.36 -24.32
CA VAL A 65 -0.52 -1.08 -25.59
C VAL A 65 -1.95 -0.75 -25.99
N ASN A 66 -2.12 0.02 -27.07
CA ASN A 66 -3.39 0.58 -27.51
C ASN A 66 -4.13 1.32 -26.37
N ASP A 67 -5.28 0.81 -25.91
CA ASP A 67 -6.13 1.44 -24.89
C ASP A 67 -5.87 0.91 -23.46
N THR A 68 -5.06 -0.15 -23.31
CA THR A 68 -4.73 -0.75 -22.01
C THR A 68 -3.49 -0.10 -21.40
N ASN A 69 -3.59 0.30 -20.13
CA ASN A 69 -2.49 0.91 -19.38
C ASN A 69 -2.06 -0.02 -18.24
N TYR A 70 -0.80 -0.43 -18.24
CA TYR A 70 -0.19 -1.18 -17.15
C TYR A 70 0.55 -0.22 -16.21
N SER A 71 0.23 -0.30 -14.92
CA SER A 71 0.81 0.57 -13.91
C SER A 71 2.04 -0.04 -13.25
N ARG A 72 2.85 0.80 -12.59
CA ARG A 72 3.92 0.32 -11.68
C ARG A 72 3.43 -0.67 -10.63
N GLY A 73 2.20 -0.49 -10.15
CA GLY A 73 1.60 -1.41 -9.18
C GLY A 73 1.46 -2.82 -9.75
N ASP A 74 1.09 -2.95 -11.02
CA ASP A 74 0.92 -4.25 -11.69
C ASP A 74 2.27 -4.93 -11.92
N LEU A 75 3.28 -4.15 -12.34
CA LEU A 75 4.66 -4.64 -12.45
C LEU A 75 5.17 -5.18 -11.10
N ILE A 76 5.01 -4.43 -10.01
CA ILE A 76 5.44 -4.84 -8.68
C ILE A 76 4.73 -6.12 -8.23
N LYS A 77 3.43 -6.28 -8.56
CA LYS A 77 2.68 -7.50 -8.25
C LYS A 77 3.28 -8.72 -8.97
N VAL A 78 3.51 -8.62 -10.28
CA VAL A 78 4.12 -9.73 -11.06
C VAL A 78 5.52 -10.06 -10.56
N LEU A 79 6.33 -9.06 -10.28
CA LEU A 79 7.68 -9.26 -9.74
C LEU A 79 7.67 -9.90 -8.36
N ARG A 80 6.70 -9.57 -7.51
CA ARG A 80 6.53 -10.23 -6.20
C ARG A 80 6.20 -11.71 -6.36
N VAL A 81 5.28 -12.06 -7.26
CA VAL A 81 4.93 -13.47 -7.52
C VAL A 81 6.16 -14.24 -7.98
N ARG A 82 6.94 -13.68 -8.91
CA ARG A 82 8.18 -14.29 -9.41
C ARG A 82 9.24 -14.40 -8.32
N GLN A 83 9.46 -13.35 -7.53
CA GLN A 83 10.45 -13.35 -6.46
C GLN A 83 10.10 -14.33 -5.33
N GLU A 84 8.88 -14.23 -4.80
CA GLU A 84 8.46 -15.08 -3.68
C GLU A 84 8.21 -16.52 -4.14
N GLY A 85 7.80 -16.73 -5.39
CA GLY A 85 7.71 -18.05 -6.00
C GLY A 85 9.07 -18.68 -6.26
N ALA A 86 10.05 -17.92 -6.76
CA ALA A 86 11.42 -18.41 -6.89
C ALA A 86 11.97 -18.86 -5.53
N LYS A 87 11.76 -18.09 -4.47
CA LYS A 87 12.11 -18.51 -3.11
C LYS A 87 11.39 -19.79 -2.67
N PHE A 88 10.08 -19.90 -2.95
CA PHE A 88 9.27 -21.08 -2.59
C PHE A 88 9.79 -22.36 -3.25
N PHE A 89 10.15 -22.29 -4.54
CA PHE A 89 10.66 -23.41 -5.31
C PHE A 89 12.18 -23.57 -5.27
N GLY A 90 12.90 -22.72 -4.53
CA GLY A 90 14.37 -22.75 -4.43
C GLY A 90 15.09 -22.34 -5.72
N MET A 91 14.47 -21.52 -6.56
CA MET A 91 15.03 -20.98 -7.80
C MET A 91 15.70 -19.62 -7.57
N ASP A 92 16.61 -19.26 -8.47
CA ASP A 92 17.25 -17.95 -8.47
C ASP A 92 16.29 -16.86 -8.99
N PHE A 93 16.46 -15.64 -8.48
CA PHE A 93 15.70 -14.46 -8.93
C PHE A 93 16.65 -13.32 -9.28
N GLU A 94 16.73 -12.99 -10.56
CA GLU A 94 17.53 -11.86 -11.06
C GLU A 94 16.64 -10.66 -11.37
N ALA A 95 16.53 -9.72 -10.43
CA ALA A 95 15.61 -8.59 -10.53
C ALA A 95 15.70 -7.80 -11.85
N SER A 96 16.92 -7.60 -12.39
CA SER A 96 17.12 -6.86 -13.64
C SER A 96 16.43 -7.56 -14.82
N LYS A 97 16.65 -8.86 -14.98
CA LYS A 97 16.06 -9.69 -16.04
C LYS A 97 14.55 -9.79 -15.90
N GLU A 98 14.08 -10.06 -14.68
CA GLU A 98 12.67 -10.25 -14.37
C GLU A 98 11.82 -9.00 -14.62
N ILE A 99 12.38 -7.81 -14.41
CA ILE A 99 11.70 -6.54 -14.75
C ILE A 99 11.43 -6.48 -16.26
N PHE A 100 12.41 -6.77 -17.11
CA PHE A 100 12.22 -6.72 -18.56
C PHE A 100 11.26 -7.80 -19.04
N GLU A 101 11.37 -9.03 -18.51
CA GLU A 101 10.45 -10.12 -18.84
C GLU A 101 9.01 -9.81 -18.44
N ALA A 102 8.79 -9.20 -17.27
CA ALA A 102 7.45 -8.79 -16.85
C ALA A 102 6.86 -7.69 -17.76
N LEU A 103 7.69 -6.76 -18.24
CA LEU A 103 7.24 -5.75 -19.19
C LEU A 103 6.89 -6.36 -20.55
N GLN A 104 7.71 -7.30 -21.03
CA GLN A 104 7.45 -8.04 -22.26
C GLN A 104 6.17 -8.86 -22.14
N LEU A 105 5.94 -9.52 -21.01
CA LEU A 105 4.72 -10.27 -20.72
C LEU A 105 3.47 -9.39 -20.88
N PHE A 106 3.48 -8.17 -20.36
CA PHE A 106 2.32 -7.26 -20.53
C PHE A 106 2.05 -6.88 -21.98
N ILE A 107 3.09 -6.77 -22.80
CA ILE A 107 2.94 -6.49 -24.22
C ILE A 107 2.39 -7.71 -24.95
N GLU A 108 2.95 -8.89 -24.67
CA GLU A 108 2.54 -10.16 -25.27
C GLU A 108 1.11 -10.53 -24.89
N ASP A 109 0.74 -10.41 -23.61
CA ASP A 109 -0.60 -10.62 -23.06
C ASP A 109 -1.66 -9.81 -23.82
N GLU A 110 -1.43 -8.51 -24.01
CA GLU A 110 -2.38 -7.63 -24.70
C GLU A 110 -2.46 -7.95 -26.21
N ILE A 111 -1.32 -8.22 -26.86
CA ILE A 111 -1.32 -8.62 -28.28
C ILE A 111 -2.07 -9.94 -28.45
N LEU A 112 -1.75 -10.94 -27.63
CA LEU A 112 -2.34 -12.28 -27.71
C LEU A 112 -3.83 -12.23 -27.40
N THR A 113 -4.25 -11.50 -26.37
CA THR A 113 -5.67 -11.31 -26.03
C THR A 113 -6.45 -10.70 -27.20
N GLN A 114 -5.91 -9.68 -27.86
CA GLN A 114 -6.55 -9.07 -29.03
C GLN A 114 -6.64 -10.04 -30.23
N VAL A 115 -5.57 -10.81 -30.49
CA VAL A 115 -5.59 -11.81 -31.55
C VAL A 115 -6.57 -12.92 -31.22
N ALA A 116 -6.52 -13.48 -30.01
CA ALA A 116 -7.39 -14.55 -29.53
C ALA A 116 -8.88 -14.15 -29.63
N ALA A 117 -9.22 -12.92 -29.23
CA ALA A 117 -10.58 -12.39 -29.35
C ALA A 117 -11.09 -12.37 -30.80
N LYS A 118 -10.23 -12.07 -31.80
CA LYS A 118 -10.61 -12.13 -33.23
C LYS A 118 -10.92 -13.56 -33.69
N TRP A 119 -10.34 -14.56 -33.05
CA TRP A 119 -10.53 -15.97 -33.35
C TRP A 119 -11.47 -16.67 -32.35
N ASN A 120 -12.09 -15.93 -31.44
CA ASN A 120 -12.94 -16.44 -30.37
C ASN A 120 -12.27 -17.52 -29.51
N ILE A 121 -10.96 -17.40 -29.31
CA ILE A 121 -10.16 -18.23 -28.41
C ILE A 121 -10.21 -17.59 -27.03
N THR A 122 -10.52 -18.39 -26.00
CA THR A 122 -10.60 -17.93 -24.62
C THR A 122 -9.99 -18.97 -23.70
N VAL A 123 -9.22 -18.51 -22.70
CA VAL A 123 -8.68 -19.39 -21.67
C VAL A 123 -9.79 -19.79 -20.70
N THR A 124 -9.96 -21.10 -20.53
CA THR A 124 -10.95 -21.69 -19.62
C THR A 124 -10.41 -21.79 -18.19
N GLU A 125 -11.30 -21.87 -17.21
CA GLU A 125 -10.89 -22.04 -15.82
C GLU A 125 -10.12 -23.34 -15.61
N ASP A 126 -10.48 -24.42 -16.30
CA ASP A 126 -9.79 -25.71 -16.23
C ASP A 126 -8.36 -25.64 -16.77
N GLU A 127 -8.12 -24.85 -17.82
CA GLU A 127 -6.77 -24.63 -18.36
C GLU A 127 -5.88 -23.92 -17.35
N ILE A 128 -6.41 -22.90 -16.66
CA ILE A 128 -5.66 -22.20 -15.62
C ILE A 128 -5.39 -23.13 -14.45
N SER A 129 -6.37 -23.93 -14.02
CA SER A 129 -6.17 -24.89 -12.92
C SER A 129 -5.08 -25.92 -13.26
N ARG A 130 -5.10 -26.49 -14.47
CA ARG A 130 -4.04 -27.39 -14.95
C ARG A 130 -2.67 -26.72 -15.00
N GLN A 131 -2.61 -25.46 -15.45
CA GLN A 131 -1.37 -24.70 -15.47
C GLN A 131 -0.82 -24.51 -14.06
N ILE A 132 -1.67 -24.13 -13.11
CA ILE A 132 -1.27 -23.95 -11.70
C ILE A 132 -0.77 -25.26 -11.14
N GLU A 133 -1.51 -26.36 -11.29
CA GLU A 133 -1.10 -27.68 -10.81
C GLU A 133 0.26 -28.09 -11.37
N SER A 134 0.51 -27.83 -12.66
CA SER A 134 1.77 -28.20 -13.33
C SER A 134 3.02 -27.56 -12.70
N LEU A 135 2.88 -26.37 -12.09
CA LEU A 135 3.98 -25.68 -11.41
C LEU A 135 4.46 -26.41 -10.16
N PHE A 136 3.60 -27.24 -9.57
CA PHE A 136 3.85 -27.88 -8.27
C PHE A 136 4.11 -29.39 -8.39
N ILE A 137 3.93 -29.99 -9.57
CA ILE A 137 4.29 -31.39 -9.81
C ILE A 137 5.81 -31.52 -9.65
N ILE A 138 6.22 -32.08 -8.53
CA ILE A 138 7.61 -32.38 -8.20
C ILE A 138 7.69 -33.90 -8.08
N GLY A 139 8.22 -34.57 -9.11
CA GLY A 139 8.37 -36.01 -9.14
C GLY A 139 8.26 -36.58 -10.55
N ASP A 140 9.02 -37.65 -10.81
CA ASP A 140 9.05 -38.34 -12.11
C ASP A 140 8.27 -39.66 -12.08
N THR A 141 7.80 -40.06 -10.91
CA THR A 141 7.09 -41.33 -10.72
C THR A 141 5.60 -41.11 -10.41
N ASP A 142 4.76 -42.05 -10.87
CA ASP A 142 3.30 -42.01 -10.61
C ASP A 142 2.98 -41.91 -9.11
N PHE A 143 3.79 -42.55 -8.26
CA PHE A 143 3.64 -42.52 -6.80
C PHE A 143 3.91 -41.12 -6.21
N GLU A 144 4.96 -40.45 -6.67
CA GLU A 144 5.27 -39.08 -6.23
C GLU A 144 4.20 -38.09 -6.70
N ILE A 145 3.71 -38.25 -7.92
CA ILE A 145 2.61 -37.45 -8.48
C ILE A 145 1.31 -37.65 -7.69
N GLU A 146 1.00 -38.88 -7.27
CA GLU A 146 -0.19 -39.19 -6.47
C GLU A 146 -0.11 -38.58 -5.05
N ILE A 147 1.04 -38.70 -4.38
CA ILE A 147 1.29 -38.04 -3.09
C ILE A 147 1.16 -36.53 -3.25
N PHE A 148 1.73 -35.98 -4.33
CA PHE A 148 1.64 -34.56 -4.61
C PHE A 148 0.18 -34.10 -4.78
N ARG A 149 -0.63 -34.80 -5.57
CA ARG A 149 -2.04 -34.47 -5.78
C ARG A 149 -2.84 -34.44 -4.47
N ARG A 150 -2.53 -35.34 -3.54
CA ARG A 150 -3.18 -35.39 -2.23
C ARG A 150 -2.88 -34.14 -1.39
N ASP A 151 -1.64 -33.66 -1.45
CA ASP A 151 -1.16 -32.58 -0.60
C ASP A 151 -1.19 -31.21 -1.31
N PHE A 152 -1.67 -31.16 -2.57
CA PHE A 152 -1.67 -29.97 -3.43
C PHE A 152 -2.39 -28.78 -2.78
N ASP A 153 -3.60 -28.98 -2.25
CA ASP A 153 -4.39 -27.89 -1.68
C ASP A 153 -3.68 -27.19 -0.51
N GLU A 154 -2.94 -27.96 0.30
CA GLU A 154 -2.16 -27.42 1.41
C GLU A 154 -0.96 -26.62 0.91
N ARG A 155 -0.18 -27.21 -0.02
CA ARG A 155 0.99 -26.54 -0.62
C ARG A 155 0.60 -25.29 -1.38
N TYR A 156 -0.55 -25.31 -2.07
CA TYR A 156 -1.05 -24.17 -2.81
C TYR A 156 -1.49 -23.05 -1.86
N ARG A 157 -2.17 -23.36 -0.75
CA ARG A 157 -2.48 -22.36 0.29
C ARG A 157 -1.22 -21.74 0.88
N ASP A 158 -0.21 -22.55 1.19
CA ASP A 158 1.06 -22.05 1.72
C ASP A 158 1.78 -21.13 0.73
N TYR A 159 1.80 -21.51 -0.55
CA TYR A 159 2.32 -20.68 -1.63
C TYR A 159 1.58 -19.34 -1.75
N LEU A 160 0.23 -19.35 -1.76
CA LEU A 160 -0.60 -18.14 -1.82
C LEU A 160 -0.31 -17.20 -0.64
N ASN A 161 -0.15 -17.75 0.55
CA ASN A 161 0.22 -17.00 1.75
C ASN A 161 1.61 -16.35 1.61
N GLN A 162 2.59 -17.09 1.07
CA GLN A 162 3.95 -16.59 0.86
C GLN A 162 4.00 -15.45 -0.15
N ILE A 163 3.33 -15.60 -1.30
CA ILE A 163 3.28 -14.54 -2.34
C ILE A 163 2.31 -13.40 -1.97
N ARG A 164 1.52 -13.58 -0.89
CA ARG A 164 0.52 -12.64 -0.38
C ARG A 164 -0.55 -12.27 -1.40
N LEU A 165 -1.05 -13.27 -2.12
CA LEU A 165 -2.15 -13.12 -3.06
C LEU A 165 -3.33 -13.99 -2.64
N THR A 166 -4.53 -13.51 -2.94
CA THR A 166 -5.70 -14.37 -2.99
C THR A 166 -5.59 -15.34 -4.17
N GLU A 167 -6.33 -16.45 -4.11
CA GLU A 167 -6.40 -17.40 -5.22
C GLU A 167 -6.81 -16.72 -6.53
N ASN A 168 -7.83 -15.86 -6.49
CA ASN A 168 -8.30 -15.12 -7.67
C ASN A 168 -7.21 -14.23 -8.28
N GLU A 169 -6.42 -13.55 -7.43
CA GLU A 169 -5.32 -12.71 -7.91
C GLU A 169 -4.21 -13.56 -8.54
N HIS A 170 -3.86 -14.69 -7.92
CA HIS A 170 -2.87 -15.59 -8.49
C HIS A 170 -3.33 -16.14 -9.84
N ARG A 171 -4.57 -16.59 -9.93
CA ARG A 171 -5.20 -17.09 -11.16
C ARG A 171 -5.19 -16.07 -12.30
N GLU A 172 -5.46 -14.81 -11.98
CA GLU A 172 -5.40 -13.71 -12.95
C GLU A 172 -3.97 -13.48 -13.47
N VAL A 173 -2.96 -13.61 -12.60
CA VAL A 173 -1.55 -13.55 -13.01
C VAL A 173 -1.18 -14.75 -13.89
N THR A 174 -1.63 -15.96 -13.53
CA THR A 174 -1.38 -17.17 -14.33
C THR A 174 -2.05 -17.09 -15.70
N ARG A 175 -3.30 -16.60 -15.78
CA ARG A 175 -4.03 -16.42 -17.03
C ARG A 175 -3.26 -15.59 -18.05
N ARG A 176 -2.54 -14.55 -17.60
CA ARG A 176 -1.76 -13.67 -18.49
C ARG A 176 -0.51 -14.33 -19.07
N SER A 177 -0.11 -15.48 -18.51
CA SER A 177 1.09 -16.22 -18.93
C SER A 177 0.81 -17.39 -19.87
N ILE A 178 -0.46 -17.64 -20.22
CA ILE A 178 -0.93 -18.74 -21.08
C ILE A 178 -1.92 -18.24 -22.12
#